data_AF-A0A3S5Y8M7-F1
#
_entry.id   AF-A0A3S5Y8M7-F1
#
_cell.length_a   1.000
_cell.length_b   1.000
_cell.length_c   1.000
_cell.angle_alpha   90.00
_cell.angle_beta   90.00
_cell.angle_gamma   90.00
#
_symmetry.space_group_name_H-M   'P 1'
#
loop_
_entity.id
_entity.type
_entity.pdbx_description
1 polymer ?
#
loop_
_entity_poly.entity_id
_entity_poly.type
_entity_poly.pdbx_seq_one_letter_code
_entity_poly.pdbx_strand_id
1 'polypeptide(L)'
;MSGTRRVAVRRFGRRTSSSRRFSGIRADFLEVFGFVGLRESFRPCSLSPIDRRTLDRHQGQQHLAEGFADAAADRTEEDTTVVAAADAQNYAQKLGITPEMVVQELGWDEDTDDDIRSAVEETIGGEMVDEESDEVMDVVLLWWRDGDGDLVDALMDAIGPLSDDGFVWVLTPKTGQPGHVEPSEIAESAPTAGLTQTSAANLGMWSGSRLVQPKARAPKR
;
A
#
# COMPACT_ATOMS: atom_id res chain seq x y z
N MET A 1 51.40 3.97 -39.85
CA MET A 1 50.19 3.13 -39.70
C MET A 1 49.18 3.93 -38.91
N SER A 2 48.07 4.24 -39.58
CA SER A 2 47.00 5.14 -39.16
C SER A 2 46.09 4.50 -38.11
N GLY A 3 45.47 5.30 -37.24
CA GLY A 3 44.52 4.79 -36.25
C GLY A 3 43.71 5.84 -35.48
N THR A 4 43.25 6.90 -36.13
CA THR A 4 42.30 7.89 -35.58
C THR A 4 40.86 7.41 -35.78
N ARG A 5 40.05 7.17 -34.72
CA ARG A 5 38.56 7.19 -34.75
C ARG A 5 38.04 7.54 -33.35
N ARG A 6 37.59 8.78 -33.11
CA ARG A 6 36.24 9.35 -33.27
C ARG A 6 35.24 8.97 -32.17
N VAL A 7 35.02 9.96 -31.31
CA VAL A 7 33.83 10.21 -30.50
C VAL A 7 32.57 10.19 -31.38
N ALA A 8 31.50 9.54 -30.90
CA ALA A 8 30.17 9.67 -31.47
C ALA A 8 29.13 9.82 -30.34
N VAL A 9 28.79 11.07 -30.04
CA VAL A 9 27.54 11.48 -29.40
C VAL A 9 26.43 11.40 -30.45
N ARG A 10 25.32 10.70 -30.20
CA ARG A 10 24.05 10.93 -30.91
C ARG A 10 22.85 10.91 -29.98
N ARG A 11 22.21 12.08 -29.98
CA ARG A 11 20.87 12.43 -29.51
C ARG A 11 19.76 11.66 -30.25
N PHE A 12 18.72 11.34 -29.47
CA PHE A 12 17.32 11.71 -29.65
C PHE A 12 16.52 11.21 -30.86
N GLY A 13 15.48 10.43 -30.54
CA GLY A 13 14.16 10.50 -31.18
C GLY A 13 13.77 9.27 -32.00
N ARG A 14 12.72 8.56 -31.55
CA ARG A 14 11.36 8.68 -32.11
C ARG A 14 10.37 7.75 -31.40
N ARG A 15 9.22 8.35 -31.10
CA ARG A 15 7.94 7.71 -30.78
C ARG A 15 7.60 6.64 -31.81
N THR A 16 7.17 5.47 -31.34
CA THR A 16 6.24 4.62 -32.08
C THR A 16 5.07 4.29 -31.17
N SER A 17 3.95 4.91 -31.52
CA SER A 17 2.59 4.59 -31.13
C SER A 17 2.34 3.09 -31.28
N SER A 18 1.94 2.41 -30.20
CA SER A 18 1.24 1.13 -30.27
C SER A 18 -0.15 1.33 -29.69
N SER A 19 -1.02 1.93 -30.50
CA SER A 19 -2.45 1.81 -30.36
C SER A 19 -2.83 0.33 -30.51
N ARG A 20 -3.08 -0.37 -29.41
CA ARG A 20 -3.88 -1.60 -29.43
C ARG A 20 -5.20 -1.36 -28.71
N ARG A 21 -6.15 -1.08 -29.58
CA ARG A 21 -7.60 -1.24 -29.48
C ARG A 21 -8.05 -2.18 -28.36
N PHE A 22 -8.84 -1.58 -27.48
CA PHE A 22 -10.06 -2.11 -26.86
C PHE A 22 -10.61 -3.39 -27.52
N SER A 23 -10.62 -4.45 -26.74
CA SER A 23 -11.60 -5.54 -26.72
C SER A 23 -11.44 -6.12 -25.31
N GLY A 24 -12.26 -5.76 -24.32
CA GLY A 24 -13.64 -6.22 -24.19
C GLY A 24 -13.64 -7.64 -23.63
N ILE A 25 -14.35 -7.84 -22.51
CA ILE A 25 -14.77 -9.14 -21.90
C ILE A 25 -13.68 -9.71 -20.96
N ARG A 26 -13.84 -9.90 -19.64
CA ARG A 26 -15.00 -9.96 -18.72
C ARG A 26 -14.52 -9.64 -17.29
N ALA A 27 -15.31 -8.85 -16.58
CA ALA A 27 -15.33 -8.87 -15.13
C ALA A 27 -16.01 -10.17 -14.71
N ASP A 28 -15.29 -11.04 -14.00
CA ASP A 28 -15.81 -12.17 -13.22
C ASP A 28 -14.63 -12.75 -12.42
N PHE A 29 -14.19 -12.06 -11.35
CA PHE A 29 -13.47 -12.73 -10.25
C PHE A 29 -13.59 -11.91 -8.96
N LEU A 30 -14.85 -11.70 -8.55
CA LEU A 30 -15.20 -11.19 -7.23
C LEU A 30 -16.20 -12.17 -6.63
N GLU A 31 -15.78 -13.37 -6.25
CA GLU A 31 -16.60 -14.24 -5.40
C GLU A 31 -15.82 -15.42 -4.79
N VAL A 32 -14.84 -15.15 -3.92
CA VAL A 32 -14.47 -16.12 -2.86
C VAL A 32 -14.07 -15.36 -1.59
N PHE A 33 -15.02 -14.65 -0.98
CA PHE A 33 -14.93 -14.32 0.43
C PHE A 33 -16.26 -14.70 1.07
N GLY A 34 -16.25 -15.87 1.73
CA GLY A 34 -17.36 -16.39 2.50
C GLY A 34 -17.67 -15.46 3.66
N PHE A 35 -18.71 -14.65 3.49
CA PHE A 35 -19.29 -13.80 4.51
C PHE A 35 -20.00 -14.68 5.55
N VAL A 36 -19.28 -15.10 6.59
CA VAL A 36 -19.89 -15.63 7.81
C VAL A 36 -20.53 -14.46 8.54
N GLY A 37 -21.85 -14.50 8.59
CA GLY A 37 -22.66 -13.43 9.13
C GLY A 37 -22.52 -13.21 10.64
N LEU A 38 -22.84 -11.98 11.04
CA LEU A 38 -23.42 -11.72 12.34
C LEU A 38 -24.42 -10.55 12.24
N ARG A 39 -25.55 -10.76 12.91
CA ARG A 39 -26.69 -9.88 13.18
C ARG A 39 -26.29 -8.42 13.40
N GLU A 40 -27.15 -7.47 12.99
CA GLU A 40 -27.97 -6.73 13.98
C GLU A 40 -29.02 -5.83 13.35
N SER A 41 -30.19 -5.88 13.98
CA SER A 41 -31.42 -5.20 13.62
C SER A 41 -31.40 -3.75 14.09
N PHE A 42 -31.42 -2.79 13.18
CA PHE A 42 -31.85 -1.42 13.49
C PHE A 42 -32.66 -0.82 12.35
N ARG A 43 -33.98 -0.78 12.54
CA ARG A 43 -34.80 0.36 12.07
C ARG A 43 -34.67 1.45 13.15
N PRO A 44 -34.61 2.74 12.80
CA PRO A 44 -35.89 3.47 12.74
C PRO A 44 -35.96 4.70 11.80
N CYS A 45 -37.23 5.02 11.51
CA CYS A 45 -37.83 6.35 11.35
C CYS A 45 -37.51 7.26 10.16
N SER A 46 -38.61 7.54 9.46
CA SER A 46 -38.86 8.57 8.46
C SER A 46 -38.24 9.94 8.77
N LEU A 47 -37.41 10.42 7.85
CA LEU A 47 -37.13 11.84 7.71
C LEU A 47 -38.05 12.42 6.62
N SER A 48 -38.87 13.37 7.02
CA SER A 48 -39.73 14.16 6.14
C SER A 48 -38.91 15.20 5.36
N PRO A 49 -39.38 15.66 4.18
CA PRO A 49 -38.70 16.66 3.38
C PRO A 49 -39.13 18.07 3.83
N ILE A 50 -38.18 18.89 4.29
CA ILE A 50 -38.41 20.33 4.51
C ILE A 50 -37.58 21.13 3.50
N ASP A 51 -38.33 21.51 2.48
CA ASP A 51 -38.44 22.81 1.82
C ASP A 51 -37.28 23.51 1.11
N ARG A 52 -37.66 23.93 -0.09
CA ARG A 52 -36.95 24.74 -1.07
C ARG A 52 -37.20 26.22 -0.80
N ARG A 53 -36.25 27.04 -1.26
CA ARG A 53 -36.36 28.48 -1.56
C ARG A 53 -36.43 29.40 -0.33
N THR A 54 -35.42 30.27 -0.23
CA THR A 54 -35.54 31.71 -0.54
C THR A 54 -34.31 32.40 0.06
N LEU A 55 -33.43 32.95 -0.77
CA LEU A 55 -33.22 34.41 -0.88
C LEU A 55 -31.91 34.67 -1.64
N ASP A 56 -32.09 34.95 -2.92
CA ASP A 56 -31.19 35.73 -3.75
C ASP A 56 -31.08 37.15 -3.15
N ARG A 57 -29.85 37.62 -2.86
CA ARG A 57 -29.59 39.05 -2.72
C ARG A 57 -28.12 39.41 -2.88
N HIS A 58 -27.88 40.08 -4.00
CA HIS A 58 -26.81 41.04 -4.27
C HIS A 58 -25.42 40.52 -4.63
N GLN A 59 -25.27 40.24 -5.94
CA GLN A 59 -24.16 40.81 -6.71
C GLN A 59 -24.17 42.34 -6.62
N GLY A 60 -22.97 42.93 -6.46
CA GLY A 60 -22.78 44.36 -6.70
C GLY A 60 -21.60 44.98 -5.96
N GLN A 61 -20.36 44.67 -6.35
CA GLN A 61 -19.31 45.70 -6.41
C GLN A 61 -18.12 45.24 -7.26
N GLN A 62 -18.15 45.63 -8.53
CA GLN A 62 -16.97 45.81 -9.35
C GLN A 62 -16.57 47.28 -9.22
N HIS A 63 -15.36 47.58 -8.73
CA HIS A 63 -14.45 48.57 -9.33
C HIS A 63 -13.17 48.77 -8.50
N LEU A 64 -12.04 48.52 -9.20
CA LEU A 64 -10.78 49.27 -9.23
C LEU A 64 -9.99 49.53 -7.93
N ALA A 65 -8.85 48.86 -7.83
CA ALA A 65 -7.59 49.53 -7.52
C ALA A 65 -6.48 48.86 -8.34
N GLU A 66 -5.79 49.70 -9.11
CA GLU A 66 -4.63 49.35 -9.92
C GLU A 66 -3.37 49.18 -9.06
N GLY A 67 -2.46 48.35 -9.54
CA GLY A 67 -1.02 48.62 -9.54
C GLY A 67 -0.31 48.88 -8.21
N PHE A 68 0.30 47.82 -7.67
CA PHE A 68 1.63 47.96 -7.09
C PHE A 68 2.40 46.64 -7.25
N ALA A 69 3.21 46.57 -8.30
CA ALA A 69 4.29 45.61 -8.42
C ALA A 69 5.56 46.32 -7.96
N ASP A 70 6.15 45.90 -6.83
CA ASP A 70 7.61 45.93 -6.64
C ASP A 70 8.05 45.11 -5.42
N ALA A 71 9.25 44.53 -5.54
CA ALA A 71 10.08 43.84 -4.53
C ALA A 71 9.49 42.54 -3.89
N ALA A 72 9.76 41.34 -4.41
CA ALA A 72 11.03 40.60 -4.41
C ALA A 72 11.55 40.19 -3.01
N ALA A 73 11.68 38.85 -2.87
CA ALA A 73 12.48 38.09 -1.92
C ALA A 73 12.05 38.10 -0.44
N ASP A 74 11.30 37.07 -0.07
CA ASP A 74 11.62 36.12 1.02
C ASP A 74 10.31 35.62 1.62
N ARG A 75 9.90 34.40 1.23
CA ARG A 75 8.92 33.61 1.97
C ARG A 75 8.87 32.19 1.42
N THR A 76 9.56 31.32 2.15
CA THR A 76 9.32 29.88 2.33
C THR A 76 9.31 29.03 1.05
N GLU A 77 10.50 28.52 0.74
CA GLU A 77 10.69 27.16 0.22
C GLU A 77 10.13 26.15 1.25
N GLU A 78 8.86 25.75 1.12
CA GLU A 78 8.34 24.50 1.68
C GLU A 78 7.13 24.09 0.83
N ASP A 79 7.37 23.46 -0.31
CA ASP A 79 6.32 22.73 -1.04
C ASP A 79 6.95 21.67 -1.94
N THR A 80 7.61 20.68 -1.33
CA THR A 80 7.99 19.45 -2.05
C THR A 80 7.81 18.19 -1.17
N THR A 81 7.51 18.35 0.11
CA THR A 81 7.30 17.25 1.06
C THR A 81 5.85 16.78 1.18
N VAL A 82 4.87 17.57 0.71
CA VAL A 82 3.43 17.23 0.86
C VAL A 82 2.93 16.13 -0.08
N VAL A 83 3.63 15.84 -1.18
CA VAL A 83 3.23 14.76 -2.10
C VAL A 83 3.66 13.38 -1.60
N ALA A 84 4.89 13.26 -1.08
CA ALA A 84 5.37 11.99 -0.50
C ALA A 84 4.51 11.58 0.70
N ALA A 85 4.21 12.50 1.62
CA ALA A 85 3.38 12.22 2.80
C ALA A 85 1.96 11.76 2.42
N ALA A 86 1.38 12.26 1.33
CA ALA A 86 0.03 11.90 0.91
C ALA A 86 -0.06 10.47 0.33
N ASP A 87 0.91 10.08 -0.50
CA ASP A 87 1.00 8.71 -1.03
C ASP A 87 1.46 7.72 0.05
N ALA A 88 2.35 8.16 0.94
CA ALA A 88 2.83 7.40 2.08
C ALA A 88 1.70 7.06 3.06
N GLN A 89 0.92 8.06 3.50
CA GLN A 89 -0.30 7.86 4.29
C GLN A 89 -1.25 6.86 3.63
N ASN A 90 -1.32 6.83 2.29
CA ASN A 90 -2.18 5.91 1.57
C ASN A 90 -1.74 4.45 1.72
N TYR A 91 -0.43 4.16 1.73
CA TYR A 91 0.08 2.79 1.86
C TYR A 91 -0.11 2.22 3.26
N ALA A 92 0.27 2.94 4.31
CA ALA A 92 0.08 2.46 5.68
C ALA A 92 -1.40 2.26 6.03
N GLN A 93 -2.28 3.15 5.56
CA GLN A 93 -3.73 2.98 5.70
C GLN A 93 -4.27 1.75 4.96
N LYS A 94 -3.75 1.45 3.76
CA LYS A 94 -4.11 0.23 3.01
C LYS A 94 -3.66 -1.05 3.73
N LEU A 95 -2.51 -0.99 4.39
CA LEU A 95 -1.98 -2.07 5.22
C LEU A 95 -2.72 -2.21 6.55
N GLY A 96 -3.51 -1.19 6.95
CA GLY A 96 -4.24 -1.17 8.21
C GLY A 96 -3.33 -1.03 9.42
N ILE A 97 -2.17 -0.38 9.24
CA ILE A 97 -1.23 -0.07 10.30
C ILE A 97 -1.71 1.18 11.04
N THR A 98 -1.70 1.14 12.36
CA THR A 98 -2.04 2.28 13.21
C THR A 98 -0.79 2.81 13.90
N PRO A 99 -0.78 4.08 14.33
CA PRO A 99 0.28 4.58 15.20
C PRO A 99 0.42 3.70 16.45
N GLU A 100 1.64 3.66 17.01
CA GLU A 100 2.03 2.87 18.19
C GLU A 100 2.10 1.34 17.99
N MET A 101 1.81 0.82 16.79
CA MET A 101 2.05 -0.59 16.48
C MET A 101 3.55 -0.86 16.27
N VAL A 102 4.01 -2.01 16.75
CA VAL A 102 5.38 -2.48 16.50
C VAL A 102 5.39 -3.29 15.20
N VAL A 103 6.13 -2.81 14.20
CA VAL A 103 6.21 -3.41 12.86
C VAL A 103 7.59 -4.02 12.65
N GLN A 104 7.64 -5.31 12.36
CA GLN A 104 8.86 -6.00 11.95
C GLN A 104 8.99 -6.06 10.43
N GLU A 105 10.20 -5.93 9.93
CA GLU A 105 10.55 -6.12 8.53
C GLU A 105 11.38 -7.39 8.34
N LEU A 106 10.97 -8.25 7.42
CA LEU A 106 11.64 -9.50 7.04
C LEU A 106 11.86 -9.54 5.53
N GLY A 107 12.99 -10.13 5.08
CA GLY A 107 13.26 -10.36 3.65
C GLY A 107 13.63 -9.11 2.84
N TRP A 108 14.04 -8.03 3.52
CA TRP A 108 14.49 -6.81 2.86
C TRP A 108 15.68 -7.07 1.92
N ASP A 109 15.64 -6.48 0.72
CA ASP A 109 16.74 -6.46 -0.25
C ASP A 109 16.70 -5.12 -1.02
N GLU A 110 17.63 -4.89 -1.94
CA GLU A 110 17.81 -3.62 -2.66
C GLU A 110 16.66 -3.23 -3.61
N ASP A 111 15.78 -4.17 -3.98
CA ASP A 111 14.61 -3.95 -4.85
C ASP A 111 13.32 -3.64 -4.08
N THR A 112 13.38 -3.60 -2.75
CA THR A 112 12.28 -3.18 -1.88
C THR A 112 11.87 -1.72 -2.16
N ASP A 113 10.58 -1.41 -2.00
CA ASP A 113 10.05 -0.07 -2.25
C ASP A 113 10.17 0.82 -1.00
N ASP A 114 11.10 1.78 -1.04
CA ASP A 114 11.36 2.72 0.05
C ASP A 114 10.16 3.62 0.37
N ASP A 115 9.25 3.86 -0.59
CA ASP A 115 8.05 4.67 -0.33
C ASP A 115 7.09 3.92 0.61
N ILE A 116 7.03 2.58 0.51
CA ILE A 116 6.24 1.74 1.41
C ILE A 116 6.87 1.73 2.80
N ARG A 117 8.20 1.60 2.90
CA ARG A 117 8.91 1.61 4.20
C ARG A 117 8.73 2.95 4.91
N SER A 118 9.00 4.04 4.20
CA SER A 118 8.83 5.41 4.71
C SER A 118 7.41 5.68 5.19
N ALA A 119 6.40 5.17 4.47
CA ALA A 119 5.00 5.26 4.86
C ALA A 119 4.68 4.59 6.19
N VAL A 120 5.24 3.40 6.40
CA VAL A 120 5.03 2.62 7.61
C VAL A 120 5.71 3.33 8.79
N GLU A 121 6.97 3.74 8.64
CA GLU A 121 7.75 4.45 9.67
C GLU A 121 7.08 5.76 10.09
N GLU A 122 6.61 6.56 9.12
CA GLU A 122 5.89 7.81 9.39
C GLU A 122 4.59 7.55 10.18
N THR A 123 3.90 6.45 9.89
CA THR A 123 2.62 6.12 10.53
C THR A 123 2.82 5.58 11.95
N ILE A 124 3.79 4.70 12.17
CA ILE A 124 4.09 4.16 13.51
C ILE A 124 4.79 5.19 14.40
N GLY A 125 5.44 6.20 13.78
CA GLY A 125 6.18 7.25 14.48
C GLY A 125 7.54 6.78 14.99
N GLY A 126 8.11 5.76 14.35
CA GLY A 126 9.32 5.06 14.76
C GLY A 126 9.93 4.25 13.61
N GLU A 127 11.07 3.61 13.88
CA GLU A 127 11.75 2.74 12.93
C GLU A 127 11.14 1.33 12.96
N MET A 128 11.12 0.65 11.81
CA MET A 128 10.73 -0.76 11.75
C MET A 128 11.79 -1.64 12.41
N VAL A 129 11.33 -2.73 13.01
CA VAL A 129 12.18 -3.66 13.75
C VAL A 129 12.78 -4.69 12.78
N ASP A 130 14.05 -5.03 12.97
CA ASP A 130 14.72 -6.08 12.20
C ASP A 130 14.31 -7.50 12.66
N GLU A 131 14.73 -8.49 11.88
CA GLU A 131 14.47 -9.91 12.16
C GLU A 131 15.23 -10.46 13.38
N GLU A 132 16.24 -9.76 13.87
CA GLU A 132 17.10 -10.19 14.98
C GLU A 132 16.55 -9.78 16.36
N SER A 133 15.50 -8.96 16.38
CA SER A 133 14.88 -8.47 17.60
C SER A 133 14.00 -9.50 18.32
N ASP A 134 14.11 -9.53 19.65
CA ASP A 134 13.28 -10.36 20.55
C ASP A 134 12.01 -9.64 21.05
N GLU A 135 11.69 -8.45 20.51
CA GLU A 135 10.49 -7.70 20.90
C GLU A 135 9.21 -8.35 20.34
N VAL A 136 8.07 -8.10 20.99
CA VAL A 136 6.77 -8.63 20.53
C VAL A 136 6.21 -7.69 19.46
N MET A 137 5.91 -8.26 18.29
CA MET A 137 5.52 -7.52 17.10
C MET A 137 4.00 -7.58 16.89
N ASP A 138 3.37 -6.47 16.49
CA ASP A 138 1.96 -6.47 16.12
C ASP A 138 1.76 -6.80 14.64
N VAL A 139 2.71 -6.36 13.80
CA VAL A 139 2.64 -6.52 12.35
C VAL A 139 3.99 -6.97 11.84
N VAL A 140 4.00 -7.96 10.95
CA VAL A 140 5.21 -8.38 10.23
C VAL A 140 5.04 -8.08 8.75
N LEU A 141 5.93 -7.28 8.18
CA LEU A 141 6.06 -7.07 6.74
C LEU A 141 7.10 -8.03 6.21
N LEU A 142 6.65 -9.02 5.45
CA LEU A 142 7.50 -10.00 4.79
C LEU A 142 7.62 -9.65 3.30
N TRP A 143 8.81 -9.24 2.87
CA TRP A 143 9.15 -9.10 1.46
C TRP A 143 9.50 -10.48 0.90
N TRP A 144 8.74 -10.94 -0.09
CA TRP A 144 8.87 -12.28 -0.63
C TRP A 144 8.98 -12.29 -2.16
N ARG A 145 10.02 -12.94 -2.69
CA ARG A 145 10.25 -13.11 -4.11
C ARG A 145 10.29 -14.59 -4.48
N ASP A 146 9.93 -14.88 -5.72
CA ASP A 146 10.05 -16.22 -6.29
C ASP A 146 11.54 -16.61 -6.31
N GLY A 147 11.89 -17.66 -5.56
CA GLY A 147 13.26 -18.14 -5.40
C GLY A 147 13.96 -17.75 -4.10
N ASP A 148 13.34 -16.97 -3.21
CA ASP A 148 13.92 -16.59 -1.91
C ASP A 148 14.01 -17.78 -0.93
N GLY A 149 13.26 -18.86 -1.18
CA GLY A 149 13.34 -20.09 -0.40
C GLY A 149 11.99 -20.78 -0.29
N ASP A 150 11.70 -21.30 0.91
CA ASP A 150 10.40 -21.87 1.24
C ASP A 150 9.54 -20.83 2.01
N LEU A 151 8.42 -20.45 1.39
CA LEU A 151 7.50 -19.46 1.98
C LEU A 151 6.90 -19.97 3.29
N VAL A 152 6.69 -21.27 3.44
CA VAL A 152 6.09 -21.83 4.66
C VAL A 152 7.02 -21.62 5.84
N ASP A 153 8.32 -21.87 5.66
CA ASP A 153 9.31 -21.68 6.72
C ASP A 153 9.43 -20.20 7.10
N ALA A 154 9.50 -19.29 6.11
CA ALA A 154 9.52 -17.86 6.36
C ALA A 154 8.26 -17.36 7.10
N LEU A 155 7.10 -17.93 6.79
CA LEU A 155 5.86 -17.63 7.52
C LEU A 155 5.89 -18.17 8.95
N MET A 156 6.48 -19.34 9.19
CA MET A 156 6.64 -19.87 10.55
C MET A 156 7.58 -19.00 11.39
N ASP A 157 8.67 -18.51 10.80
CA ASP A 157 9.59 -17.58 11.46
C ASP A 157 8.91 -16.25 11.78
N ALA A 158 8.09 -15.73 10.85
CA ALA A 158 7.27 -14.53 11.06
C ALA A 158 6.23 -14.67 12.19
N ILE A 159 5.73 -15.88 12.46
CA ILE A 159 4.76 -16.12 13.55
C ILE A 159 5.43 -16.10 14.92
N GLY A 160 6.71 -16.47 15.01
CA GLY A 160 7.45 -16.60 16.27
C GLY A 160 7.35 -15.38 17.21
N PRO A 161 7.72 -14.17 16.75
CA PRO A 161 7.66 -12.94 17.54
C PRO A 161 6.30 -12.23 17.49
N LEU A 162 5.32 -12.77 16.75
CA LEU A 162 4.04 -12.10 16.49
C LEU A 162 3.08 -12.21 17.69
N SER A 163 2.44 -11.09 18.02
CA SER A 163 1.38 -10.99 19.02
C SER A 163 0.16 -11.86 18.67
N ASP A 164 -0.63 -12.24 19.68
CA ASP A 164 -1.84 -13.07 19.54
C ASP A 164 -2.90 -12.48 18.60
N ASP A 165 -2.99 -11.14 18.53
CA ASP A 165 -3.91 -10.41 17.65
C ASP A 165 -3.16 -9.78 16.45
N GLY A 166 -1.90 -10.14 16.25
CA GLY A 166 -1.05 -9.65 15.18
C GLY A 166 -1.38 -10.26 13.81
N PHE A 167 -0.83 -9.65 12.76
CA PHE A 167 -1.02 -10.10 11.38
C PHE A 167 0.26 -9.93 10.55
N VAL A 168 0.40 -10.79 9.54
CA VAL A 168 1.53 -10.79 8.61
C VAL A 168 1.07 -10.23 7.26
N TRP A 169 1.87 -9.34 6.68
CA TRP A 169 1.72 -8.86 5.32
C TRP A 169 2.82 -9.44 4.44
N VAL A 170 2.45 -10.35 3.54
CA VAL A 170 3.36 -10.88 2.52
C VAL A 170 3.31 -9.97 1.30
N LEU A 171 4.41 -9.29 1.02
CA LEU A 171 4.60 -8.37 -0.08
C LEU A 171 5.32 -9.11 -1.20
N THR A 172 4.65 -9.24 -2.35
CA THR A 172 5.24 -9.88 -3.53
C THR A 172 5.31 -8.91 -4.72
N PRO A 173 6.35 -9.02 -5.58
CA PRO A 173 6.42 -8.24 -6.80
C PRO A 173 5.20 -8.52 -7.69
N LYS A 174 4.67 -7.51 -8.36
CA LYS A 174 3.54 -7.71 -9.29
C LYS A 174 3.93 -8.47 -10.55
N THR A 175 2.90 -8.97 -11.24
CA THR A 175 3.05 -9.67 -12.52
C THR A 175 3.81 -8.81 -13.53
N GLY A 176 4.91 -9.36 -14.04
CA GLY A 176 5.81 -8.69 -14.98
C GLY A 176 7.10 -8.14 -14.35
N GLN A 177 7.22 -8.18 -13.02
CA GLN A 177 8.48 -7.93 -12.31
C GLN A 177 9.24 -9.24 -12.05
N PRO A 178 10.59 -9.20 -11.94
CA PRO A 178 11.36 -10.34 -11.47
C PRO A 178 10.91 -10.74 -10.06
N GLY A 179 10.97 -12.04 -9.75
CA GLY A 179 10.55 -12.54 -8.43
C GLY A 179 9.04 -12.52 -8.20
N HIS A 180 8.22 -12.39 -9.25
CA HIS A 180 6.75 -12.43 -9.11
C HIS A 180 6.27 -13.78 -8.58
N VAL A 181 5.59 -13.74 -7.44
CA VAL A 181 4.93 -14.90 -6.83
C VAL A 181 3.42 -14.82 -7.07
N GLU A 182 2.83 -15.94 -7.47
CA GLU A 182 1.39 -16.01 -7.68
C GLU A 182 0.63 -15.96 -6.35
N PRO A 183 -0.50 -15.24 -6.26
CA PRO A 183 -1.33 -15.24 -5.05
C PRO A 183 -1.78 -16.65 -4.62
N SER A 184 -1.89 -17.58 -5.57
CA SER A 184 -2.22 -18.99 -5.32
C SER A 184 -1.17 -19.67 -4.45
N GLU A 185 0.11 -19.40 -4.68
CA GLU A 185 1.20 -19.98 -3.89
C GLU A 185 1.11 -19.52 -2.43
N ILE A 186 0.85 -18.23 -2.21
CA ILE A 186 0.62 -17.68 -0.86
C ILE A 186 -0.61 -18.35 -0.21
N ALA A 187 -1.69 -18.55 -0.97
CA ALA A 187 -2.91 -19.17 -0.48
C ALA A 187 -2.75 -20.67 -0.14
N GLU A 188 -1.80 -21.37 -0.79
CA GLU A 188 -1.44 -22.76 -0.50
C GLU A 188 -0.47 -22.86 0.68
N SER A 189 0.47 -21.93 0.81
CA SER A 189 1.48 -21.90 1.87
C SER A 189 0.93 -21.41 3.21
N ALA A 190 0.08 -20.38 3.21
CA ALA A 190 -0.52 -19.81 4.42
C ALA A 190 -1.17 -20.86 5.35
N PRO A 191 -2.09 -21.75 4.91
CA PRO A 191 -2.69 -22.75 5.78
C PRO A 191 -1.68 -23.79 6.30
N THR A 192 -0.59 -24.03 5.57
CA THR A 192 0.48 -24.94 5.99
C THR A 192 1.28 -24.34 7.15
N ALA A 193 1.53 -23.03 7.12
CA ALA A 193 2.09 -22.26 8.23
C ALA A 193 1.09 -22.02 9.38
N GLY A 194 -0.16 -22.49 9.25
CA GLY A 194 -1.20 -22.26 10.25
C GLY A 194 -1.81 -20.86 10.20
N LEU A 195 -1.62 -20.12 9.10
CA LEU A 195 -2.21 -18.80 8.86
C LEU A 195 -3.42 -18.88 7.93
N THR A 196 -4.21 -17.81 7.90
CA THR A 196 -5.32 -17.67 6.96
C THR A 196 -5.26 -16.32 6.26
N GLN A 197 -5.31 -16.33 4.93
CA GLN A 197 -5.39 -15.10 4.15
C GLN A 197 -6.76 -14.45 4.30
N THR A 198 -6.79 -13.16 4.63
CA THR A 198 -8.02 -12.41 4.90
C THR A 198 -8.30 -11.32 3.88
N SER A 199 -7.24 -10.73 3.32
CA SER A 199 -7.35 -9.62 2.38
C SER A 199 -6.07 -9.48 1.56
N ALA A 200 -6.14 -8.72 0.49
CA ALA A 200 -4.99 -8.35 -0.31
C ALA A 200 -5.05 -6.85 -0.63
N ALA A 201 -3.90 -6.20 -0.71
CA ALA A 201 -3.74 -4.79 -0.98
C ALA A 201 -2.78 -4.57 -2.15
N ASN A 202 -2.99 -3.48 -2.88
CA ASN A 202 -2.16 -3.10 -4.02
C ASN A 202 -1.32 -1.88 -3.65
N LEU A 203 0.00 -2.05 -3.72
CA LEU A 203 1.01 -1.11 -3.22
C LEU A 203 1.95 -0.71 -4.36
N GLY A 204 1.40 -0.13 -5.43
CA GLY A 204 2.20 0.34 -6.55
C GLY A 204 2.80 -0.79 -7.37
N MET A 205 4.09 -1.08 -7.21
CA MET A 205 4.77 -2.21 -7.88
C MET A 205 4.66 -3.53 -7.11
N TRP A 206 4.21 -3.46 -5.86
CA TRP A 206 4.06 -4.61 -4.97
C TRP A 206 2.58 -4.96 -4.75
N SER A 207 2.34 -6.22 -4.41
CA SER A 207 1.06 -6.77 -4.01
C SER A 207 1.19 -7.31 -2.59
N GLY A 208 0.39 -6.81 -1.66
CA GLY A 208 0.34 -7.29 -0.29
C GLY A 208 -0.76 -8.33 -0.11
N SER A 209 -0.47 -9.39 0.63
CA SER A 209 -1.42 -10.39 1.11
C SER A 209 -1.43 -10.39 2.63
N ARG A 210 -2.59 -10.09 3.23
CA ARG A 210 -2.76 -10.08 4.68
C ARG A 210 -3.12 -11.47 5.18
N LEU A 211 -2.27 -12.02 6.02
CA LEU A 211 -2.42 -13.30 6.69
C LEU A 211 -2.64 -13.05 8.19
N VAL A 212 -3.58 -13.75 8.78
CA VAL A 212 -3.86 -13.68 10.22
C VAL A 212 -3.74 -15.06 10.85
N GLN A 213 -3.35 -15.10 12.11
CA GLN A 213 -3.41 -16.31 12.89
C GLN A 213 -4.90 -16.66 13.16
N PRO A 214 -5.41 -17.79 12.66
CA PRO A 214 -6.75 -18.24 13.01
C PRO A 214 -6.75 -18.50 14.51
N LYS A 215 -7.64 -17.83 15.24
CA LYS A 215 -7.74 -17.95 16.70
C LYS A 215 -7.98 -19.42 17.05
N ALA A 216 -6.91 -20.12 17.45
CA ALA A 216 -7.01 -21.50 17.84
C ALA A 216 -7.98 -21.57 19.01
N ARG A 217 -9.10 -22.26 18.84
CA ARG A 217 -9.96 -22.58 19.98
C ARG A 217 -9.08 -23.39 20.94
N ALA A 218 -8.70 -22.76 22.05
CA ALA A 218 -7.97 -23.42 23.12
C ALA A 218 -8.64 -24.78 23.38
N PRO A 219 -7.88 -25.89 23.43
CA PRO A 219 -8.45 -27.20 23.67
C PRO A 219 -9.13 -27.15 25.04
N LYS A 220 -10.47 -27.22 25.03
CA LYS A 220 -11.28 -27.29 26.23
C LYS A 220 -10.98 -28.63 26.90
N ARG A 221 -10.03 -28.61 27.82
CA ARG A 221 -9.71 -29.73 28.72
C ARG A 221 -10.86 -30.04 29.66
#